data_AF-A0AA35PG70-F1
#
_entry.id   AF-A0AA35PG70-F1
#
_cell.length_a   1.000
_cell.length_b   1.000
_cell.length_c   1.000
_cell.angle_alpha   90.00
_cell.angle_beta   90.00
_cell.angle_gamma   90.00
#
_symmetry.space_group_name_H-M   'P 1'
#
loop_
_entity.id
_entity.type
_entity.pdbx_description
1 polymer ?
#
loop_
_entity_poly.entity_id
_entity_poly.type
_entity_poly.pdbx_seq_one_letter_code
_entity_poly.pdbx_strand_id
1 'polypeptide(L)'
;MSEPLLTSLWALSVSIFSVGGMLGSFSVGLFVNRFGRRNSMLLVNILPISGGILMGFSRMANALEMFIAGRLVVGIYCGLCTGFVPMYISEVSPTALRGAFGTLNQLGIVVGILVAQVFGLDVILGTKTLWPLLVGLTVVPAVLQCVALPFCPESPRFLLINRMEEEKAHAVLQKLRGTQDVSSDIQEMKEESAKMSQEKKVTISELFRSPSYRQAIIIAIVLQLSQQLSGINAVFYYSTEVFEDAGVKQAVYATIGAGVVNTIFTVVSLFLVERAGRRTLHLIGLGGMAICAVVMTISLALKGIVSWIGYVSVVATLAFVALFEIGPGPIPWFIVSELFSQGPRPAAVAVAGLSNWTSNFLVGMLFPILKVRELL
;
A
#
# COMPACT_ATOMS: atom_id res chain seq x y z
N MET A 1 30.93 13.99 7.51
CA MET A 1 30.37 13.57 6.20
C MET A 1 30.14 14.80 5.36
N SER A 2 30.44 14.76 4.06
CA SER A 2 30.09 15.87 3.15
C SER A 2 28.56 15.93 2.96
N GLU A 3 28.01 17.12 2.74
CA GLU A 3 26.57 17.34 2.54
C GLU A 3 25.99 16.48 1.39
N PRO A 4 26.66 16.32 0.22
CA PRO A 4 26.16 15.44 -0.84
C PRO A 4 26.09 13.96 -0.42
N LEU A 5 27.04 13.51 0.41
CA LEU A 5 27.07 12.13 0.90
C LEU A 5 25.95 11.88 1.92
N LEU A 6 25.63 12.85 2.78
CA LEU A 6 24.53 12.77 3.72
C LEU A 6 23.18 12.68 3.00
N THR A 7 22.93 13.54 2.03
CA THR A 7 21.72 13.50 1.19
C THR A 7 21.59 12.17 0.45
N SER A 8 22.69 11.67 -0.11
CA SER A 8 22.71 10.38 -0.81
C SER A 8 22.38 9.20 0.12
N LEU A 9 22.94 9.19 1.33
CA LEU A 9 22.70 8.13 2.32
C LEU A 9 21.27 8.18 2.88
N TRP A 10 20.72 9.38 3.07
CA TRP A 10 19.31 9.55 3.44
C TRP A 10 18.38 9.04 2.33
N ALA A 11 18.62 9.46 1.09
CA ALA A 11 17.86 9.00 -0.07
C ALA A 11 17.92 7.47 -0.23
N LEU A 12 19.10 6.86 -0.02
CA LEU A 12 19.25 5.40 0.01
C LEU A 12 18.43 4.75 1.13
N SER A 13 18.49 5.29 2.35
CA SER A 13 17.75 4.78 3.51
C SER A 13 16.22 4.81 3.32
N VAL A 14 15.72 5.84 2.62
CA VAL A 14 14.30 5.95 2.27
C VAL A 14 13.94 4.98 1.14
N SER A 15 14.69 4.99 0.04
CA SER A 15 14.37 4.26 -1.20
C SER A 15 14.62 2.75 -1.13
N ILE A 16 15.55 2.27 -0.29
CA ILE A 16 15.83 0.84 -0.13
C ILE A 16 14.62 0.06 0.39
N PHE A 17 13.71 0.73 1.11
CA PHE A 17 12.43 0.17 1.52
C PHE A 17 11.58 -0.24 0.30
N SER A 18 11.50 0.61 -0.72
CA SER A 18 10.79 0.30 -1.96
C SER A 18 11.47 -0.83 -2.74
N VAL A 19 12.80 -0.95 -2.67
CA VAL A 19 13.54 -2.11 -3.20
C VAL A 19 13.14 -3.39 -2.50
N GLY A 20 13.05 -3.38 -1.17
CA GLY A 20 12.49 -4.49 -0.41
C GLY A 20 11.07 -4.81 -0.86
N GLY A 21 10.23 -3.79 -1.03
CA GLY A 21 8.86 -3.91 -1.51
C GLY A 21 8.74 -4.63 -2.86
N MET A 22 9.60 -4.28 -3.81
CA MET A 22 9.70 -4.96 -5.12
C MET A 22 9.97 -6.46 -4.95
N LEU A 23 11.02 -6.81 -4.19
CA LEU A 23 11.41 -8.20 -3.94
C LEU A 23 10.29 -8.99 -3.23
N GLY A 24 9.66 -8.36 -2.24
CA GLY A 24 8.54 -8.93 -1.50
C GLY A 24 7.33 -9.20 -2.39
N SER A 25 6.87 -8.19 -3.14
CA SER A 25 5.69 -8.31 -4.00
C SER A 25 5.85 -9.36 -5.10
N PHE A 26 7.06 -9.50 -5.66
CA PHE A 26 7.35 -10.51 -6.67
C PHE A 26 7.32 -11.93 -6.09
N SER A 27 7.66 -12.06 -4.82
CA SER A 27 7.74 -13.35 -4.11
C SER A 27 6.39 -13.83 -3.55
N VAL A 28 5.32 -13.01 -3.59
CA VAL A 28 4.00 -13.33 -3.01
C VAL A 28 3.50 -14.71 -3.42
N GLY A 29 3.55 -15.03 -4.71
CA GLY A 29 3.05 -16.28 -5.27
C GLY A 29 3.74 -17.54 -4.72
N LEU A 30 5.00 -17.43 -4.29
CA LEU A 30 5.76 -18.55 -3.74
C LEU A 30 5.24 -18.96 -2.35
N PHE A 31 4.85 -17.98 -1.55
CA PHE A 31 4.38 -18.21 -0.17
C PHE A 31 2.92 -18.66 -0.14
N VAL A 32 2.02 -17.89 -0.76
CA VAL A 32 0.56 -18.11 -0.64
C VAL A 32 0.10 -19.46 -1.19
N ASN A 33 0.80 -19.99 -2.19
CA ASN A 33 0.49 -21.28 -2.80
C ASN A 33 1.10 -22.46 -2.02
N ARG A 34 2.23 -22.26 -1.34
CA ARG A 34 2.93 -23.32 -0.60
C ARG A 34 2.41 -23.46 0.83
N PHE A 35 2.28 -22.35 1.53
CA PHE A 35 1.98 -22.34 2.97
C PHE A 35 0.51 -22.06 3.27
N GLY A 36 -0.24 -21.47 2.34
CA GLY A 36 -1.57 -20.91 2.58
C GLY A 36 -1.50 -19.41 2.86
N ARG A 37 -2.65 -18.73 2.91
CA ARG A 37 -2.69 -17.26 2.99
C ARG A 37 -2.41 -16.80 4.41
N ARG A 38 -3.15 -17.34 5.38
CA ARG A 38 -2.98 -17.05 6.81
C ARG A 38 -1.59 -17.44 7.30
N ASN A 39 -1.14 -18.66 6.98
CA ASN A 39 0.17 -19.12 7.42
C ASN A 39 1.31 -18.31 6.79
N SER A 40 1.18 -17.86 5.54
CA SER A 40 2.17 -16.97 4.94
C SER A 40 2.29 -15.67 5.71
N MET A 41 1.17 -15.03 6.08
CA MET A 41 1.18 -13.82 6.91
C MET A 41 1.85 -14.07 8.28
N LEU A 42 1.59 -15.22 8.91
CA LEU A 42 2.20 -15.56 10.19
C LEU A 42 3.72 -15.76 10.07
N LEU A 43 4.17 -16.48 9.04
CA LEU A 43 5.60 -16.76 8.83
C LEU A 43 6.41 -15.48 8.55
N VAL A 44 5.86 -14.55 7.76
CA VAL A 44 6.60 -13.34 7.38
C VAL A 44 6.71 -12.30 8.49
N ASN A 45 6.00 -12.46 9.62
CA ASN A 45 6.14 -11.56 10.78
C ASN A 45 7.53 -11.60 11.43
N ILE A 46 8.36 -12.60 11.12
CA ILE A 46 9.77 -12.57 11.50
C ILE A 46 10.53 -11.39 10.87
N LEU A 47 10.11 -10.93 9.69
CA LEU A 47 10.74 -9.83 8.95
C LEU A 47 10.52 -8.47 9.63
N PRO A 48 9.30 -7.99 9.94
CA PRO A 48 9.11 -6.71 10.62
C PRO A 48 9.66 -6.74 12.05
N ILE A 49 9.66 -7.89 12.73
CA ILE A 49 10.30 -8.03 14.05
C ILE A 49 11.81 -7.82 13.94
N SER A 50 12.48 -8.57 13.05
CA SER A 50 13.94 -8.44 12.85
C SER A 50 14.32 -7.06 12.30
N GLY A 51 13.58 -6.55 11.31
CA GLY A 51 13.81 -5.22 10.73
C GLY A 51 13.58 -4.08 11.74
N GLY A 52 12.54 -4.19 12.58
CA GLY A 52 12.26 -3.24 13.65
C GLY A 52 13.34 -3.24 14.73
N ILE A 53 13.86 -4.42 15.12
CA ILE A 53 15.01 -4.54 16.03
C ILE A 53 16.26 -3.90 15.41
N LEU A 54 16.58 -4.21 14.14
CA LEU A 54 17.72 -3.60 13.44
C LEU A 54 17.64 -2.07 13.43
N MET A 55 16.48 -1.51 13.10
CA MET A 55 16.29 -0.06 13.10
C MET A 55 16.31 0.54 14.51
N GLY A 56 15.68 -0.10 15.49
CA GLY A 56 15.60 0.39 16.87
C GLY A 56 16.93 0.41 17.61
N PHE A 57 17.81 -0.56 17.35
CA PHE A 57 19.14 -0.62 17.95
C PHE A 57 20.25 0.05 17.11
N SER A 58 19.94 0.51 15.89
CA SER A 58 20.92 1.11 14.95
C SER A 58 21.73 2.25 15.60
N ARG A 59 21.07 3.09 16.40
CA ARG A 59 21.72 4.18 17.13
C ARG A 59 22.66 3.68 18.22
N MET A 60 22.23 2.71 19.03
CA MET A 60 23.07 2.17 20.11
C MET A 60 24.32 1.51 19.55
N ALA A 61 24.21 0.88 18.38
CA ALA A 61 25.32 0.28 17.66
C ALA A 61 26.17 1.29 16.86
N ASN A 62 25.74 2.56 16.75
CA ASN A 62 26.33 3.58 15.87
C ASN A 62 26.53 3.09 14.42
N ALA A 63 25.60 2.27 13.91
CA ALA A 63 25.71 1.63 12.60
C ALA A 63 24.54 2.04 11.69
N LEU A 64 24.83 2.89 10.70
CA LEU A 64 23.85 3.31 9.69
C LEU A 64 23.42 2.12 8.81
N GLU A 65 24.34 1.20 8.57
CA GLU A 65 24.13 -0.02 7.80
C GLU A 65 23.02 -0.89 8.43
N MET A 66 22.94 -0.94 9.76
CA MET A 66 21.85 -1.63 10.46
C MET A 66 20.49 -0.97 10.19
N PHE A 67 20.45 0.36 10.15
CA PHE A 67 19.22 1.09 9.82
C PHE A 67 18.78 0.82 8.37
N ILE A 68 19.71 0.91 7.41
CA ILE A 68 19.45 0.64 5.98
C ILE A 68 19.01 -0.82 5.78
N ALA A 69 19.68 -1.78 6.41
CA ALA A 69 19.30 -3.19 6.35
C ALA A 69 17.92 -3.43 6.97
N GLY A 70 17.61 -2.79 8.10
CA GLY A 70 16.28 -2.86 8.70
C GLY A 70 15.19 -2.32 7.78
N ARG A 71 15.43 -1.19 7.10
CA ARG A 71 14.52 -0.62 6.09
C ARG A 71 14.28 -1.58 4.93
N LEU A 72 15.32 -2.25 4.43
CA LEU A 72 15.20 -3.27 3.38
C LEU A 72 14.31 -4.44 3.85
N VAL A 73 14.57 -4.99 5.04
CA VAL A 73 13.84 -6.14 5.58
C VAL A 73 12.36 -5.82 5.81
N VAL A 74 12.04 -4.66 6.40
CA VAL A 74 10.65 -4.21 6.55
C VAL A 74 10.02 -3.94 5.18
N GLY A 75 10.79 -3.44 4.21
CA GLY A 75 10.34 -3.30 2.83
C GLY A 75 9.88 -4.63 2.22
N ILE A 76 10.65 -5.70 2.39
CA ILE A 76 10.29 -7.04 1.92
C ILE A 76 8.98 -7.51 2.56
N TYR A 77 8.82 -7.30 3.86
CA TYR A 77 7.57 -7.60 4.56
C TYR A 77 6.37 -6.82 3.99
N CYS A 78 6.52 -5.50 3.82
CA CYS A 78 5.46 -4.66 3.27
C CYS A 78 5.08 -5.08 1.85
N GLY A 79 6.07 -5.40 1.00
CA GLY A 79 5.83 -5.93 -0.34
C GLY A 79 5.02 -7.23 -0.34
N LEU A 80 5.35 -8.17 0.55
CA LEU A 80 4.58 -9.40 0.73
C LEU A 80 3.16 -9.11 1.22
N CYS A 81 3.00 -8.23 2.22
CA CYS A 81 1.71 -7.87 2.79
C CYS A 81 0.78 -7.19 1.78
N THR A 82 1.30 -6.35 0.88
CA THR A 82 0.51 -5.74 -0.20
C THR A 82 -0.14 -6.76 -1.14
N GLY A 83 0.37 -8.00 -1.20
CA GLY A 83 -0.29 -9.11 -1.89
C GLY A 83 -1.12 -10.00 -0.97
N PHE A 84 -0.61 -10.33 0.21
CA PHE A 84 -1.25 -11.30 1.12
C PHE A 84 -2.58 -10.82 1.66
N VAL A 85 -2.62 -9.58 2.18
CA VAL A 85 -3.79 -9.02 2.85
C VAL A 85 -5.00 -8.94 1.92
N PRO A 86 -4.92 -8.30 0.72
CA PRO A 86 -6.07 -8.24 -0.18
C PRO A 86 -6.49 -9.63 -0.67
N MET A 87 -5.55 -10.54 -0.93
CA MET A 87 -5.88 -11.92 -1.31
C MET A 87 -6.67 -12.63 -0.20
N TYR A 88 -6.17 -12.62 1.03
CA TYR A 88 -6.84 -13.24 2.17
C TYR A 88 -8.22 -12.64 2.43
N ILE A 89 -8.34 -11.32 2.44
CA ILE A 89 -9.63 -10.63 2.62
C ILE A 89 -10.60 -11.05 1.52
N SER A 90 -10.17 -11.07 0.25
CA SER A 90 -11.04 -11.41 -0.88
C SER A 90 -11.54 -12.87 -0.83
N GLU A 91 -10.72 -13.78 -0.31
CA GLU A 91 -11.02 -15.21 -0.24
C GLU A 91 -11.89 -15.60 0.96
N VAL A 92 -11.87 -14.78 2.02
CA VAL A 92 -12.66 -14.97 3.25
C VAL A 92 -14.00 -14.23 3.20
N SER A 93 -14.06 -13.09 2.52
CA SER A 93 -15.23 -12.22 2.48
C SER A 93 -16.40 -12.80 1.66
N PRO A 94 -17.65 -12.52 2.03
CA PRO A 94 -18.83 -12.80 1.20
C PRO A 94 -18.73 -12.07 -0.15
N THR A 95 -19.25 -12.68 -1.22
CA THR A 95 -19.17 -12.12 -2.58
C THR A 95 -19.80 -10.72 -2.68
N ALA A 96 -20.92 -10.46 -2.00
CA ALA A 96 -21.58 -9.16 -1.99
C ALA A 96 -20.82 -8.03 -1.26
N LEU A 97 -19.90 -8.37 -0.35
CA LEU A 97 -19.18 -7.40 0.49
C LEU A 97 -17.68 -7.36 0.19
N ARG A 98 -17.23 -8.09 -0.83
CA ARG A 98 -15.80 -8.27 -1.14
C ARG A 98 -15.10 -6.94 -1.45
N GLY A 99 -15.75 -6.05 -2.20
CA GLY A 99 -15.22 -4.71 -2.49
C GLY A 99 -15.09 -3.87 -1.23
N ALA A 100 -16.16 -3.77 -0.43
CA ALA A 100 -16.16 -3.07 0.85
C ALA A 100 -15.05 -3.57 1.80
N PHE A 101 -14.93 -4.88 2.03
CA PHE A 101 -13.86 -5.43 2.85
C PHE A 101 -12.47 -5.22 2.22
N GLY A 102 -12.35 -5.26 0.90
CA GLY A 102 -11.11 -4.96 0.18
C GLY A 102 -10.58 -3.55 0.48
N THR A 103 -11.47 -2.56 0.65
CA THR A 103 -11.06 -1.20 1.03
C THR A 103 -10.50 -1.09 2.44
N LEU A 104 -10.76 -2.05 3.35
CA LEU A 104 -10.14 -2.07 4.68
C LEU A 104 -8.62 -2.20 4.62
N ASN A 105 -8.07 -2.79 3.55
CA ASN A 105 -6.63 -2.81 3.33
C ASN A 105 -6.09 -1.38 3.18
N GLN A 106 -6.72 -0.57 2.31
CA GLN A 106 -6.35 0.83 2.16
C GLN A 106 -6.57 1.60 3.46
N LEU A 107 -7.70 1.38 4.15
CA LEU A 107 -7.97 2.01 5.44
C LEU A 107 -6.86 1.71 6.48
N GLY A 108 -6.38 0.47 6.54
CA GLY A 108 -5.27 0.10 7.41
C GLY A 108 -3.96 0.82 7.07
N ILE A 109 -3.66 0.99 5.78
CA ILE A 109 -2.47 1.74 5.31
C ILE A 109 -2.55 3.20 5.79
N VAL A 110 -3.69 3.86 5.56
CA VAL A 110 -3.83 5.30 5.84
C VAL A 110 -3.90 5.59 7.35
N VAL A 111 -4.53 4.72 8.12
CA VAL A 111 -4.49 4.77 9.59
C VAL A 111 -3.05 4.57 10.09
N GLY A 112 -2.30 3.64 9.48
CA GLY A 112 -0.88 3.44 9.78
C GLY A 112 -0.04 4.69 9.50
N ILE A 113 -0.28 5.37 8.37
CA ILE A 113 0.38 6.65 8.04
C ILE A 113 0.04 7.71 9.09
N LEU A 114 -1.24 7.86 9.45
CA LEU A 114 -1.67 8.84 10.44
C LEU A 114 -1.05 8.58 11.83
N VAL A 115 -1.04 7.32 12.29
CA VAL A 115 -0.40 6.95 13.56
C VAL A 115 1.10 7.25 13.53
N ALA A 116 1.78 6.95 12.41
CA ALA A 116 3.20 7.26 12.25
C ALA A 116 3.47 8.77 12.28
N GLN A 117 2.64 9.59 11.61
CA GLN A 117 2.75 11.05 11.64
C GLN A 117 2.53 11.62 13.05
N VAL A 118 1.53 11.11 13.78
CA VAL A 118 1.25 11.53 15.16
C VAL A 118 2.42 11.17 16.07
N PHE A 119 2.90 9.92 16.04
CA PHE A 119 4.05 9.51 16.86
C PHE A 119 5.35 10.18 16.44
N GLY A 120 5.45 10.63 15.20
CA GLY A 120 6.57 11.43 14.68
C GLY A 120 6.65 12.86 15.23
N LEU A 121 5.67 13.33 16.01
CA LEU A 121 5.74 14.63 16.67
C LEU A 121 6.91 14.69 17.68
N ASP A 122 7.56 15.85 17.76
CA ASP A 122 8.62 16.14 18.73
C ASP A 122 8.16 15.94 20.19
N VAL A 123 6.88 16.15 20.48
CA VAL A 123 6.31 15.95 21.83
C VAL A 123 6.07 14.47 22.17
N ILE A 124 6.21 13.54 21.21
CA ILE A 124 5.98 12.11 21.40
C ILE A 124 7.26 11.30 21.19
N LEU A 125 7.51 10.76 19.98
CA LEU A 125 8.69 9.94 19.69
C LEU A 125 9.64 10.57 18.65
N GLY A 126 9.25 11.67 18.01
CA GLY A 126 10.03 12.38 16.97
C GLY A 126 11.31 13.06 17.47
N THR A 127 11.71 12.86 18.73
CA THR A 127 12.87 13.53 19.30
C THR A 127 14.19 12.93 18.84
N LYS A 128 15.26 13.74 18.93
CA LYS A 128 16.65 13.29 18.73
C LYS A 128 16.99 12.06 19.57
N THR A 129 16.34 11.84 20.71
CA THR A 129 16.53 10.70 21.62
C THR A 129 15.70 9.47 21.25
N LEU A 130 14.42 9.66 20.89
CA LEU A 130 13.43 8.58 20.80
C LEU A 130 13.11 8.11 19.37
N TRP A 131 13.66 8.76 18.32
CA TRP A 131 13.44 8.32 16.94
C TRP A 131 13.73 6.83 16.66
N PRO A 132 14.69 6.13 17.31
CA PRO A 132 14.88 4.70 17.09
C PRO A 132 13.68 3.87 17.58
N LEU A 133 13.02 4.32 18.66
CA LEU A 133 11.81 3.69 19.16
C LEU A 133 10.64 3.88 18.19
N LEU A 134 10.52 5.06 17.57
CA LEU A 134 9.51 5.35 16.54
C LEU A 134 9.57 4.34 15.39
N VAL A 135 10.76 4.11 14.83
CA VAL A 135 10.95 3.17 13.73
C VAL A 135 10.88 1.70 14.18
N GLY A 136 11.30 1.41 15.41
CA GLY A 136 11.20 0.08 16.03
C GLY A 136 9.78 -0.32 16.43
N LEU A 137 8.84 0.63 16.50
CA LEU A 137 7.46 0.40 16.93
C LEU A 137 6.70 -0.61 16.04
N THR A 138 7.17 -0.83 14.81
CA THR A 138 6.66 -1.88 13.89
C THR A 138 6.67 -3.30 14.49
N VAL A 139 7.51 -3.55 15.50
CA VAL A 139 7.53 -4.83 16.23
C VAL A 139 6.21 -5.08 16.96
N VAL A 140 5.57 -4.04 17.50
CA VAL A 140 4.34 -4.16 18.30
C VAL A 140 3.17 -4.74 17.47
N PRO A 141 2.75 -4.16 16.34
CA PRO A 141 1.69 -4.74 15.53
C PRO A 141 2.07 -6.13 14.97
N ALA A 142 3.35 -6.38 14.66
CA ALA A 142 3.79 -7.71 14.21
C ALA A 142 3.60 -8.79 15.29
N VAL A 143 3.95 -8.49 16.55
CA VAL A 143 3.72 -9.40 17.68
C VAL A 143 2.23 -9.61 17.93
N LEU A 144 1.43 -8.55 17.91
CA LEU A 144 -0.04 -8.65 18.03
C LEU A 144 -0.61 -9.53 16.92
N GLN A 145 -0.15 -9.37 15.69
CA GLN A 145 -0.57 -10.19 14.55
C GLN A 145 -0.14 -11.66 14.71
N CYS A 146 1.06 -11.94 15.23
CA CYS A 146 1.50 -13.30 15.55
C CYS A 146 0.60 -13.99 16.58
N VAL A 147 0.08 -13.25 17.56
CA VAL A 147 -0.85 -13.79 18.56
C VAL A 147 -2.25 -13.97 17.96
N ALA A 148 -2.72 -13.03 17.14
CA ALA A 148 -4.07 -13.04 16.59
C ALA A 148 -4.27 -14.07 15.45
N LEU A 149 -3.32 -14.18 14.52
CA LEU A 149 -3.47 -15.00 13.31
C LEU A 149 -3.75 -16.49 13.57
N PRO A 150 -3.19 -17.16 14.59
CA PRO A 150 -3.55 -18.55 14.93
C PRO A 150 -5.05 -18.76 15.20
N PHE A 151 -5.74 -17.72 15.68
CA PHE A 151 -7.19 -17.77 15.94
C PHE A 151 -8.03 -17.45 14.69
N CYS A 152 -7.41 -16.89 13.65
CA CYS A 152 -8.05 -16.64 12.37
C CYS A 152 -8.14 -17.94 11.53
N PRO A 153 -9.24 -18.13 10.78
CA PRO A 153 -9.37 -19.27 9.87
C PRO A 153 -8.39 -19.14 8.69
N GLU A 154 -7.96 -20.27 8.13
CA GLU A 154 -7.30 -20.25 6.82
C GLU A 154 -8.34 -19.95 5.72
N SER A 155 -7.90 -19.46 4.57
CA SER A 155 -8.82 -19.16 3.46
C SER A 155 -9.61 -20.43 3.05
N PRO A 156 -10.96 -20.39 3.03
CA PRO A 156 -11.75 -21.52 2.53
C PRO A 156 -11.48 -21.85 1.06
N ARG A 157 -11.19 -20.85 0.20
CA ARG A 157 -10.78 -21.08 -1.19
C ARG A 157 -9.48 -21.89 -1.29
N PHE A 158 -8.44 -21.48 -0.58
CA PHE A 158 -7.19 -22.26 -0.47
C PHE A 158 -7.42 -23.70 0.02
N LEU A 159 -8.24 -23.92 1.06
CA LEU A 159 -8.52 -25.26 1.56
C LEU A 159 -9.22 -26.13 0.52
N LEU A 160 -10.26 -25.60 -0.14
CA LEU A 160 -11.01 -26.33 -1.15
C LEU A 160 -10.17 -26.58 -2.43
N ILE A 161 -9.57 -25.54 -2.99
CA ILE A 161 -8.98 -25.56 -4.34
C ILE A 161 -7.54 -26.06 -4.31
N ASN A 162 -6.70 -25.56 -3.39
CA ASN A 162 -5.28 -25.89 -3.37
C ASN A 162 -4.98 -27.15 -2.55
N ARG A 163 -5.77 -27.43 -1.52
CA ARG A 163 -5.55 -28.57 -0.61
C ARG A 163 -6.54 -29.72 -0.82
N MET A 164 -7.61 -29.53 -1.60
CA MET A 164 -8.67 -30.53 -1.81
C MET A 164 -9.35 -30.96 -0.50
N GLU A 165 -9.41 -30.07 0.50
CA GLU A 165 -9.98 -30.33 1.83
C GLU A 165 -11.40 -29.75 1.95
N GLU A 166 -12.37 -30.39 1.31
CA GLU A 166 -13.75 -29.89 1.21
C GLU A 166 -14.45 -29.73 2.57
N GLU A 167 -14.38 -30.74 3.44
CA GLU A 167 -15.04 -30.68 4.75
C GLU A 167 -14.51 -29.55 5.64
N LYS A 168 -13.21 -29.29 5.59
CA LYS A 168 -12.60 -28.18 6.33
C LYS A 168 -13.00 -26.83 5.76
N ALA A 169 -13.10 -26.72 4.42
CA ALA A 169 -13.59 -25.51 3.78
C ALA A 169 -15.05 -25.21 4.17
N HIS A 170 -15.91 -26.23 4.24
CA HIS A 170 -17.28 -26.13 4.75
C HIS A 170 -17.31 -25.62 6.19
N ALA A 171 -16.59 -26.26 7.11
CA ALA A 171 -16.57 -25.86 8.52
C ALA A 171 -16.08 -24.41 8.71
N VAL A 172 -15.06 -24.00 7.95
CA VAL A 172 -14.56 -22.62 7.98
C VAL A 172 -15.60 -21.64 7.44
N LEU A 173 -16.26 -21.95 6.33
CA LEU A 173 -17.32 -21.09 5.77
C LEU A 173 -18.51 -20.96 6.72
N GLN A 174 -18.96 -22.05 7.34
CA GLN A 174 -20.05 -22.01 8.33
C GLN A 174 -19.72 -21.08 9.49
N LYS A 175 -18.48 -21.15 10.01
CA LYS A 175 -18.00 -20.25 11.07
C LYS A 175 -17.93 -18.79 10.61
N LEU A 176 -17.49 -18.54 9.38
CA LEU A 176 -17.35 -17.18 8.81
C LEU A 176 -18.68 -16.53 8.44
N ARG A 177 -19.64 -17.32 7.95
CA ARG A 177 -20.95 -16.84 7.49
C ARG A 177 -21.99 -16.82 8.61
N GLY A 178 -21.79 -17.60 9.67
CA GLY A 178 -22.75 -17.73 10.75
C GLY A 178 -24.02 -18.49 10.35
N THR A 179 -23.98 -19.25 9.25
CA THR A 179 -25.08 -20.08 8.75
C THR A 179 -24.58 -21.49 8.45
N GLN A 180 -25.46 -22.48 8.60
CA GLN A 180 -25.17 -23.87 8.24
C GLN A 180 -25.20 -24.09 6.73
N ASP A 181 -26.05 -23.34 6.02
CA ASP A 181 -26.17 -23.43 4.57
C ASP A 181 -25.14 -22.52 3.88
N VAL A 182 -24.02 -23.15 3.49
CA VAL A 182 -22.94 -22.55 2.71
C VAL A 182 -22.80 -23.24 1.34
N SER A 183 -23.84 -23.96 0.93
CA SER A 183 -23.84 -24.82 -0.26
C SER A 183 -23.61 -24.00 -1.52
N SER A 184 -24.21 -22.81 -1.61
CA SER A 184 -24.04 -21.88 -2.72
C SER A 184 -22.60 -21.37 -2.84
N ASP A 185 -21.97 -20.99 -1.71
CA ASP A 185 -20.59 -20.51 -1.67
C ASP A 185 -19.61 -21.62 -2.10
N ILE A 186 -19.83 -22.85 -1.64
CA ILE A 186 -19.01 -24.01 -2.01
C ILE A 186 -19.18 -24.34 -3.49
N GLN A 187 -20.42 -24.30 -4.01
CA GLN A 187 -20.68 -24.54 -5.41
C GLN A 187 -20.04 -23.47 -6.30
N GLU A 188 -20.12 -22.19 -5.93
CA GLU A 188 -19.39 -21.08 -6.58
C GLU A 188 -17.89 -21.41 -6.64
N MET A 189 -17.28 -21.80 -5.51
CA MET A 189 -15.86 -22.13 -5.45
C MET A 189 -15.49 -23.38 -6.26
N LYS A 190 -16.36 -24.40 -6.33
CA LYS A 190 -16.15 -25.59 -7.15
C LYS A 190 -16.22 -25.26 -8.64
N GLU A 191 -17.16 -24.42 -9.05
CA GLU A 191 -17.25 -23.93 -10.42
C GLU A 191 -16.04 -23.06 -10.80
N GLU A 192 -15.59 -22.19 -9.88
CA GLU A 192 -14.32 -21.47 -10.01
C GLU A 192 -13.13 -22.43 -10.17
N SER A 193 -13.07 -23.48 -9.35
CA SER A 193 -12.00 -24.49 -9.38
C SER A 193 -12.00 -25.29 -10.68
N ALA A 194 -13.17 -25.69 -11.17
CA ALA A 194 -13.32 -26.42 -12.43
C ALA A 194 -12.82 -25.57 -13.60
N LYS A 195 -13.23 -24.30 -13.67
CA LYS A 195 -12.72 -23.33 -14.65
C LYS A 195 -11.20 -23.15 -14.53
N MET A 196 -10.68 -23.04 -13.31
CA MET A 196 -9.25 -22.88 -13.07
C MET A 196 -8.44 -24.13 -13.46
N SER A 197 -8.99 -25.33 -13.28
CA SER A 197 -8.32 -26.58 -13.68
C SER A 197 -8.26 -26.77 -15.20
N GLN A 198 -9.22 -26.17 -15.92
CA GLN A 198 -9.23 -26.10 -17.38
C GLN A 198 -8.31 -25.00 -17.92
N GLU A 199 -8.07 -23.94 -17.13
CA GLU A 199 -7.10 -22.90 -17.43
C GLU A 199 -5.68 -23.32 -17.04
N LYS A 200 -4.73 -23.25 -17.97
CA LYS A 200 -3.31 -23.43 -17.62
C LYS A 200 -2.90 -22.37 -16.60
N LYS A 201 -2.11 -22.76 -15.58
CA LYS A 201 -1.43 -21.79 -14.70
C LYS A 201 -0.58 -20.87 -15.57
N VAL A 202 -0.95 -19.59 -15.57
CA VAL A 202 -0.36 -18.58 -16.44
C VAL A 202 0.93 -18.06 -15.80
N THR A 203 2.03 -18.20 -16.53
CA THR A 203 3.31 -17.61 -16.15
C THR A 203 3.33 -16.11 -16.42
N ILE A 204 4.24 -15.37 -15.77
CA ILE A 204 4.38 -13.93 -16.00
C ILE A 204 4.63 -13.63 -17.49
N SER A 205 5.42 -14.46 -18.19
CA SER A 205 5.66 -14.26 -19.63
C SER A 205 4.40 -14.44 -20.47
N GLU A 206 3.48 -15.32 -20.08
CA GLU A 206 2.25 -15.58 -20.82
C GLU A 206 1.23 -14.44 -20.66
N LEU A 207 1.25 -13.70 -19.55
CA LEU A 207 0.43 -12.49 -19.36
C LEU A 207 0.68 -11.45 -20.47
N PHE A 208 1.93 -11.30 -20.90
CA PHE A 208 2.31 -10.33 -21.93
C PHE A 208 2.20 -10.89 -23.36
N ARG A 209 2.36 -12.21 -23.53
CA ARG A 209 2.32 -12.86 -24.85
C ARG A 209 0.89 -13.16 -25.31
N SER A 210 0.00 -13.53 -24.39
CA SER A 210 -1.38 -13.89 -24.75
C SER A 210 -2.24 -12.65 -25.01
N PRO A 211 -2.86 -12.52 -26.20
CA PRO A 211 -3.77 -11.41 -26.50
C PRO A 211 -4.93 -11.28 -25.50
N SER A 212 -5.40 -12.41 -24.94
CA SER A 212 -6.51 -12.45 -23.98
C SER A 212 -6.19 -11.78 -22.64
N TYR A 213 -4.91 -11.78 -22.23
CA TYR A 213 -4.48 -11.20 -20.95
C TYR A 213 -3.79 -9.84 -21.11
N ARG A 214 -3.27 -9.57 -22.30
CA ARG A 214 -2.44 -8.39 -22.57
C ARG A 214 -3.15 -7.07 -22.26
N GLN A 215 -4.44 -6.93 -22.62
CA GLN A 215 -5.19 -5.71 -22.32
C GLN A 215 -5.41 -5.53 -20.83
N ALA A 216 -5.81 -6.60 -20.12
CA ALA A 216 -6.03 -6.56 -18.68
C ALA A 216 -4.74 -6.24 -17.90
N ILE A 217 -3.59 -6.78 -18.31
CA ILE A 217 -2.33 -6.53 -17.60
C ILE A 217 -1.80 -5.13 -17.88
N ILE A 218 -2.00 -4.60 -19.09
CA ILE A 218 -1.68 -3.19 -19.39
C ILE A 218 -2.53 -2.27 -18.51
N ILE A 219 -3.83 -2.52 -18.39
CA ILE A 219 -4.71 -1.74 -17.50
C ILE A 219 -4.22 -1.82 -16.05
N ALA A 220 -3.92 -3.02 -15.56
CA ALA A 220 -3.39 -3.22 -14.21
C ALA A 220 -2.11 -2.40 -13.97
N ILE A 221 -1.13 -2.48 -14.88
CA ILE A 221 0.14 -1.74 -14.78
C ILE A 221 -0.13 -0.24 -14.80
N VAL A 222 -0.90 0.27 -15.77
CA VAL A 222 -1.19 1.71 -15.92
C VAL A 222 -1.93 2.26 -14.70
N LEU A 223 -2.84 1.50 -14.09
CA LEU A 223 -3.53 1.92 -12.87
C LEU A 223 -2.56 2.04 -11.70
N GLN A 224 -1.63 1.10 -11.54
CA GLN A 224 -0.58 1.17 -10.50
C GLN A 224 0.38 2.34 -10.73
N LEU A 225 0.77 2.60 -11.99
CA LEU A 225 1.55 3.77 -12.36
C LEU A 225 0.79 5.06 -12.07
N SER A 226 -0.51 5.13 -12.38
CA SER A 226 -1.33 6.31 -12.12
C SER A 226 -1.44 6.64 -10.63
N GLN A 227 -1.40 5.64 -9.76
CA GLN A 227 -1.39 5.83 -8.32
C GLN A 227 -0.08 6.49 -7.85
N GLN A 228 1.07 5.93 -8.24
CA GLN A 228 2.37 6.36 -7.72
C GLN A 228 2.90 7.61 -8.43
N LEU A 229 2.79 7.66 -9.76
CA LEU A 229 3.19 8.82 -10.57
C LEU A 229 2.24 10.01 -10.45
N SER A 230 1.13 9.86 -9.73
CA SER A 230 0.34 11.02 -9.32
C SER A 230 1.15 12.01 -8.47
N GLY A 231 2.18 11.54 -7.77
CA GLY A 231 3.00 12.36 -6.87
C GLY A 231 2.54 12.33 -5.41
N ILE A 232 1.59 11.45 -5.05
CA ILE A 232 1.07 11.36 -3.68
C ILE A 232 2.17 11.09 -2.63
N ASN A 233 3.17 10.27 -2.95
CA ASN A 233 4.30 10.03 -2.04
C ASN A 233 5.17 11.26 -1.86
N ALA A 234 5.32 12.10 -2.89
CA ALA A 234 6.05 13.35 -2.76
C ALA A 234 5.34 14.28 -1.77
N VAL A 235 4.00 14.33 -1.81
CA VAL A 235 3.20 15.03 -0.79
C VAL A 235 3.44 14.42 0.59
N PHE A 236 3.36 13.10 0.76
CA PHE A 236 3.53 12.49 2.09
C PHE A 236 4.96 12.59 2.64
N TYR A 237 5.98 12.50 1.80
CA TYR A 237 7.37 12.56 2.22
C TYR A 237 7.86 13.99 2.46
N TYR A 238 7.34 14.98 1.72
CA TYR A 238 7.86 16.35 1.72
C TYR A 238 6.83 17.43 2.09
N SER A 239 5.59 17.07 2.47
CA SER A 239 4.54 18.03 2.84
C SER A 239 4.97 18.99 3.94
N THR A 240 5.68 18.52 4.96
CA THR A 240 6.14 19.40 6.05
C THR A 240 7.05 20.50 5.50
N GLU A 241 8.04 20.16 4.66
CA GLU A 241 8.92 21.15 4.02
C GLU A 241 8.12 22.10 3.13
N VAL A 242 7.18 21.58 2.32
CA VAL A 242 6.34 22.41 1.44
C VAL A 242 5.47 23.38 2.24
N PHE A 243 4.94 22.96 3.39
CA PHE A 243 4.13 23.80 4.27
C PHE A 243 4.98 24.82 5.03
N GLU A 244 6.17 24.45 5.50
CA GLU A 244 7.13 25.39 6.10
C GLU A 244 7.52 26.46 5.09
N ASP A 245 7.88 26.03 3.88
CA ASP A 245 8.15 26.94 2.77
C ASP A 245 6.93 27.84 2.56
N ALA A 246 5.71 27.32 2.48
CA ALA A 246 4.49 28.11 2.30
C ALA A 246 4.17 29.10 3.44
N GLY A 247 4.98 29.17 4.51
CA GLY A 247 4.83 30.11 5.62
C GLY A 247 3.93 29.58 6.75
N VAL A 248 3.63 28.28 6.76
CA VAL A 248 2.84 27.64 7.83
C VAL A 248 3.71 27.48 9.06
N LYS A 249 3.43 28.28 10.10
CA LYS A 249 4.19 28.29 11.37
C LYS A 249 4.28 26.92 12.07
N GLN A 250 3.32 26.03 11.81
CA GLN A 250 3.16 24.72 12.46
C GLN A 250 2.94 23.62 11.39
N ALA A 251 3.85 23.55 10.43
CA ALA A 251 3.75 22.66 9.26
C ALA A 251 3.50 21.18 9.60
N VAL A 252 4.09 20.66 10.68
CA VAL A 252 3.86 19.28 11.12
C VAL A 252 2.39 19.00 11.42
N TYR A 253 1.65 19.97 11.99
CA TYR A 253 0.22 19.82 12.23
C TYR A 253 -0.60 19.84 10.93
N ALA A 254 -0.15 20.59 9.91
CA ALA A 254 -0.76 20.55 8.59
C ALA A 254 -0.54 19.20 7.89
N THR A 255 0.64 18.60 8.07
CA THR A 255 0.94 17.23 7.60
C THR A 255 0.05 16.18 8.26
N ILE A 256 -0.18 16.28 9.58
CA ILE A 256 -1.15 15.44 10.29
C ILE A 256 -2.57 15.70 9.77
N GLY A 257 -2.92 16.96 9.51
CA GLY A 257 -4.18 17.34 8.87
C GLY A 257 -4.38 16.64 7.53
N ALA A 258 -3.33 16.54 6.71
CA ALA A 258 -3.36 15.78 5.45
C ALA A 258 -3.59 14.28 5.70
N GLY A 259 -2.98 13.69 6.73
CA GLY A 259 -3.25 12.30 7.14
C GLY A 259 -4.69 12.06 7.62
N VAL A 260 -5.27 13.03 8.34
CA VAL A 260 -6.68 12.99 8.75
C VAL A 260 -7.61 13.08 7.54
N VAL A 261 -7.35 14.02 6.63
CA VAL A 261 -8.10 14.14 5.37
C VAL A 261 -7.99 12.85 4.57
N ASN A 262 -6.80 12.28 4.46
CA ASN A 262 -6.58 11.01 3.80
C ASN A 262 -7.50 9.92 4.40
N THR A 263 -7.45 9.74 5.72
CA THR A 263 -8.26 8.72 6.42
C THR A 263 -9.76 8.92 6.21
N ILE A 264 -10.26 10.16 6.31
CA ILE A 264 -11.67 10.49 6.11
C ILE A 264 -12.10 10.12 4.69
N PHE A 265 -11.34 10.53 3.68
CA PHE A 265 -11.71 10.30 2.29
C PHE A 265 -11.56 8.84 1.85
N THR A 266 -10.68 8.06 2.49
CA THR A 266 -10.67 6.59 2.32
C THR A 266 -11.97 5.96 2.80
N VAL A 267 -12.49 6.39 3.96
CA VAL A 267 -13.80 5.93 4.47
C VAL A 267 -14.93 6.37 3.54
N VAL A 268 -14.89 7.59 3.02
CA VAL A 268 -15.88 8.06 2.02
C VAL A 268 -15.83 7.19 0.76
N SER A 269 -14.63 6.85 0.27
CA SER A 269 -14.44 6.00 -0.91
C SER A 269 -15.05 4.60 -0.73
N LEU A 270 -14.96 4.01 0.46
CA LEU A 270 -15.60 2.72 0.80
C LEU A 270 -17.11 2.72 0.50
N PHE A 271 -17.82 3.80 0.80
CA PHE A 271 -19.26 3.89 0.54
C PHE A 271 -19.59 4.29 -0.90
N LEU A 272 -18.71 5.03 -1.57
CA LEU A 272 -18.93 5.50 -2.94
C LEU A 272 -18.59 4.45 -3.99
N VAL A 273 -17.63 3.57 -3.74
CA VAL A 273 -17.13 2.62 -4.76
C VAL A 273 -18.21 1.68 -5.28
N GLU A 274 -19.12 1.24 -4.42
CA GLU A 274 -20.24 0.38 -4.79
C GLU A 274 -21.41 1.14 -5.42
N ARG A 275 -21.48 2.46 -5.25
CA ARG A 275 -22.57 3.31 -5.80
C ARG A 275 -22.22 3.95 -7.14
N ALA A 276 -21.04 4.57 -7.23
CA ALA A 276 -20.61 5.35 -8.40
C ALA A 276 -19.80 4.54 -9.42
N GLY A 277 -19.31 3.37 -9.00
CA GLY A 277 -18.46 2.51 -9.81
C GLY A 277 -17.01 2.97 -9.88
N ARG A 278 -16.12 2.01 -10.17
CA ARG A 278 -14.67 2.17 -10.12
C ARG A 278 -14.14 3.17 -11.16
N ARG A 279 -14.59 3.05 -12.42
CA ARG A 279 -14.12 3.92 -13.51
C ARG A 279 -14.38 5.39 -13.26
N THR A 280 -15.59 5.73 -12.80
CA THR A 280 -16.01 7.10 -12.53
C THR A 280 -15.16 7.73 -11.44
N LEU A 281 -15.00 7.04 -10.31
CA LEU A 281 -14.22 7.54 -9.18
C LEU A 281 -12.73 7.69 -9.51
N HIS A 282 -12.15 6.76 -10.26
CA HIS A 282 -10.74 6.85 -10.67
C HIS A 282 -10.48 8.08 -11.56
N LEU A 283 -11.38 8.34 -12.53
CA LEU A 283 -11.26 9.50 -13.42
C LEU A 283 -11.50 10.82 -12.70
N ILE A 284 -12.49 10.88 -11.79
CA ILE A 284 -12.74 12.07 -10.96
C ILE A 284 -11.54 12.36 -10.07
N GLY A 285 -10.97 11.33 -9.43
CA GLY A 285 -9.79 11.47 -8.58
C GLY A 285 -8.60 12.02 -9.36
N LEU A 286 -8.24 11.39 -10.49
CA LEU A 286 -7.12 11.87 -11.33
C LEU A 286 -7.35 13.28 -11.87
N GLY A 287 -8.56 13.59 -12.35
CA GLY A 287 -8.91 14.92 -12.86
C GLY A 287 -8.83 15.99 -11.79
N GLY A 288 -9.36 15.71 -10.60
CA GLY A 288 -9.28 16.60 -9.45
C GLY A 288 -7.84 16.83 -8.99
N MET A 289 -7.05 15.75 -8.89
CA MET A 289 -5.63 15.84 -8.53
C MET A 289 -4.84 16.69 -9.53
N ALA A 290 -5.12 16.59 -10.82
CA ALA A 290 -4.47 17.41 -11.84
C ALA A 290 -4.79 18.91 -11.64
N ILE A 291 -6.04 19.26 -11.36
CA ILE A 291 -6.44 20.64 -11.05
C ILE A 291 -5.71 21.13 -9.79
N CYS A 292 -5.70 20.34 -8.72
CA CYS A 292 -5.02 20.70 -7.48
C CYS A 292 -3.50 20.87 -7.69
N ALA A 293 -2.87 20.04 -8.52
CA ALA A 293 -1.45 20.18 -8.85
C ALA A 293 -1.16 21.50 -9.57
N VAL A 294 -1.98 21.89 -10.55
CA VAL A 294 -1.87 23.19 -11.23
C VAL A 294 -2.02 24.34 -10.22
N VAL A 295 -3.00 24.27 -9.33
CA VAL A 295 -3.21 25.29 -8.28
C VAL A 295 -2.01 25.36 -7.32
N MET A 296 -1.43 24.22 -6.93
CA MET A 296 -0.22 24.18 -6.11
C MET A 296 0.95 24.87 -6.81
N THR A 297 1.20 24.56 -8.09
CA THR A 297 2.27 25.18 -8.89
C THR A 297 2.09 26.69 -9.01
N ILE A 298 0.89 27.16 -9.35
CA ILE A 298 0.61 28.61 -9.44
C ILE A 298 0.82 29.29 -8.08
N SER A 299 0.36 28.65 -7.00
CA SER A 299 0.48 29.21 -5.65
C SER A 299 1.94 29.34 -5.23
N LEU A 300 2.75 28.32 -5.50
CA LEU A 300 4.18 28.36 -5.19
C LEU A 300 4.94 29.39 -6.04
N ALA A 301 4.59 29.53 -7.33
CA ALA A 301 5.22 30.52 -8.22
C ALA A 301 4.92 31.97 -7.80
N LEU A 302 3.74 32.24 -7.26
CA LEU A 302 3.30 33.60 -6.87
C LEU A 302 3.59 33.93 -5.40
N LYS A 303 4.19 33.00 -4.65
CA LYS A 303 4.47 33.14 -3.21
C LYS A 303 5.29 34.37 -2.85
N GLY A 304 6.27 34.73 -3.69
CA GLY A 304 7.12 35.92 -3.48
C GLY A 304 6.39 37.25 -3.68
N ILE A 305 5.19 37.23 -4.25
CA ILE A 305 4.40 38.42 -4.62
C ILE A 305 3.21 38.57 -3.67
N VAL A 306 2.55 37.46 -3.31
CA VAL A 306 1.29 37.45 -2.55
C VAL A 306 1.46 36.67 -1.24
N SER A 307 1.46 37.37 -0.12
CA SER A 307 1.73 36.78 1.21
C SER A 307 0.72 35.71 1.67
N TRP A 308 -0.53 35.75 1.21
CA TRP A 308 -1.58 34.80 1.61
C TRP A 308 -1.66 33.56 0.71
N ILE A 309 -0.98 33.54 -0.44
CA ILE A 309 -1.12 32.45 -1.41
C ILE A 309 -0.51 31.12 -0.94
N GLY A 310 0.37 31.17 0.07
CA GLY A 310 0.85 29.98 0.78
C GLY A 310 -0.28 29.15 1.38
N TYR A 311 -1.33 29.78 1.90
CA TYR A 311 -2.52 29.06 2.41
C TYR A 311 -3.29 28.35 1.30
N VAL A 312 -3.31 28.89 0.08
CA VAL A 312 -3.93 28.24 -1.08
C VAL A 312 -3.18 26.96 -1.44
N SER A 313 -1.85 26.97 -1.37
CA SER A 313 -1.03 25.77 -1.56
C SER A 313 -1.41 24.68 -0.55
N VAL A 314 -1.58 25.02 0.73
CA VAL A 314 -2.02 24.07 1.77
C VAL A 314 -3.38 23.47 1.45
N VAL A 315 -4.38 24.31 1.15
CA VAL A 315 -5.73 23.84 0.81
C VAL A 315 -5.71 22.95 -0.43
N ALA A 316 -4.93 23.32 -1.45
CA ALA A 316 -4.78 22.53 -2.66
C ALA A 316 -4.10 21.18 -2.38
N THR A 317 -3.12 21.11 -1.49
CA THR A 317 -2.51 19.85 -1.04
C THR A 317 -3.51 18.97 -0.30
N LEU A 318 -4.33 19.53 0.61
CA LEU A 318 -5.36 18.76 1.31
C LEU A 318 -6.42 18.23 0.34
N ALA A 319 -6.88 19.05 -0.60
CA ALA A 319 -7.82 18.65 -1.64
C ALA A 319 -7.23 17.58 -2.57
N PHE A 320 -5.94 17.69 -2.92
CA PHE A 320 -5.21 16.69 -3.70
C PHE A 320 -5.22 15.32 -3.00
N VAL A 321 -4.94 15.30 -1.70
CA VAL A 321 -4.96 14.06 -0.89
C VAL A 321 -6.38 13.49 -0.79
N ALA A 322 -7.40 14.33 -0.61
CA ALA A 322 -8.79 13.90 -0.60
C ALA A 322 -9.21 13.22 -1.93
N LEU A 323 -8.87 13.85 -3.06
CA LEU A 323 -9.21 13.36 -4.39
C LEU A 323 -8.44 12.08 -4.76
N PHE A 324 -7.22 11.93 -4.25
CA PHE A 324 -6.47 10.69 -4.35
C PHE A 324 -7.20 9.51 -3.69
N GLU A 325 -7.68 9.69 -2.46
CA GLU A 325 -8.35 8.61 -1.72
C GLU A 325 -9.75 8.27 -2.26
N ILE A 326 -10.40 9.19 -2.97
CA ILE A 326 -11.68 8.91 -3.65
C ILE A 326 -11.52 7.83 -4.73
N GLY A 327 -10.38 7.76 -5.42
CA GLY A 327 -10.20 6.83 -6.54
C GLY A 327 -8.81 6.21 -6.64
N PRO A 328 -7.79 6.99 -7.07
CA PRO A 328 -6.46 6.46 -7.35
C PRO A 328 -5.78 5.69 -6.21
N GLY A 329 -6.10 5.98 -4.96
CA GLY A 329 -5.63 5.23 -3.79
C GLY A 329 -6.18 3.79 -3.73
N PRO A 330 -7.47 3.60 -3.45
CA PRO A 330 -8.01 2.26 -3.24
C PRO A 330 -8.19 1.43 -4.52
N ILE A 331 -8.59 2.05 -5.64
CA ILE A 331 -9.06 1.34 -6.84
C ILE A 331 -8.02 0.41 -7.48
N PRO A 332 -6.75 0.85 -7.70
CA PRO A 332 -5.74 0.00 -8.35
C PRO A 332 -5.48 -1.32 -7.63
N TRP A 333 -5.66 -1.39 -6.31
CA TRP A 333 -5.36 -2.61 -5.54
C TRP A 333 -6.39 -3.72 -5.77
N PHE A 334 -7.68 -3.42 -5.73
CA PHE A 334 -8.70 -4.44 -5.86
C PHE A 334 -9.12 -4.69 -7.33
N ILE A 335 -9.01 -3.69 -8.22
CA ILE A 335 -9.37 -3.89 -9.64
C ILE A 335 -8.49 -4.94 -10.33
N VAL A 336 -7.23 -5.11 -9.90
CA VAL A 336 -6.36 -6.19 -10.40
C VAL A 336 -6.94 -7.56 -10.07
N SER A 337 -7.56 -7.72 -8.89
CA SER A 337 -8.23 -8.97 -8.53
C SER A 337 -9.55 -9.18 -9.26
N GLU A 338 -10.23 -8.11 -9.66
CA GLU A 338 -11.48 -8.14 -10.44
C GLU A 338 -11.22 -8.38 -11.95
N LEU A 339 -10.10 -7.90 -12.50
CA LEU A 339 -9.74 -8.04 -13.93
C LEU A 339 -9.26 -9.44 -14.32
N PHE A 340 -8.78 -10.23 -13.35
CA PHE A 340 -8.16 -11.53 -13.62
C PHE A 340 -8.91 -12.66 -12.91
N SER A 341 -9.15 -13.74 -13.67
CA SER A 341 -9.56 -15.04 -13.13
C SER A 341 -8.47 -15.59 -12.20
N GLN A 342 -8.82 -16.57 -11.38
CA GLN A 342 -7.97 -17.09 -10.33
C GLN A 342 -6.64 -17.69 -10.82
N GLY A 343 -6.59 -18.24 -12.05
CA GLY A 343 -5.36 -18.78 -12.65
C GLY A 343 -4.27 -17.72 -12.84
N PRO A 344 -4.51 -16.67 -13.66
CA PRO A 344 -3.54 -15.59 -13.89
C PRO A 344 -3.42 -14.59 -12.73
N ARG A 345 -4.41 -14.50 -11.83
CA ARG A 345 -4.45 -13.48 -10.76
C ARG A 345 -3.18 -13.40 -9.91
N PRO A 346 -2.57 -14.49 -9.40
CA PRO A 346 -1.34 -14.40 -8.63
C PRO A 346 -0.19 -13.75 -9.41
N ALA A 347 -0.03 -14.09 -10.69
CA ALA A 347 0.99 -13.51 -11.56
C ALA A 347 0.67 -12.04 -11.87
N ALA A 348 -0.60 -11.70 -12.11
CA ALA A 348 -1.04 -10.33 -12.35
C ALA A 348 -0.82 -9.42 -11.12
N VAL A 349 -1.14 -9.91 -9.92
CA VAL A 349 -0.89 -9.21 -8.65
C VAL A 349 0.61 -9.00 -8.43
N ALA A 350 1.45 -9.99 -8.73
CA ALA A 350 2.91 -9.84 -8.63
C ALA A 350 3.44 -8.76 -9.59
N VAL A 351 2.99 -8.75 -10.85
CA VAL A 351 3.37 -7.73 -11.84
C VAL A 351 2.85 -6.35 -11.48
N ALA A 352 1.59 -6.25 -11.02
CA ALA A 352 0.99 -4.99 -10.58
C ALA A 352 1.72 -4.43 -9.34
N GLY A 353 2.00 -5.28 -8.35
CA GLY A 353 2.78 -4.93 -7.17
C GLY A 353 4.19 -4.47 -7.54
N LEU A 354 4.89 -5.20 -8.41
CA LEU A 354 6.21 -4.81 -8.90
C LEU A 354 6.16 -3.44 -9.60
N SER A 355 5.15 -3.20 -10.43
CA SER A 355 4.97 -1.92 -11.14
C SER A 355 4.71 -0.77 -10.17
N ASN A 356 3.91 -1.00 -9.12
CA ASN A 356 3.65 -0.04 -8.05
C ASN A 356 4.94 0.29 -7.28
N TRP A 357 5.65 -0.72 -6.76
CA TRP A 357 6.87 -0.51 -5.99
C TRP A 357 8.00 0.11 -6.83
N THR A 358 8.11 -0.25 -8.11
CA THR A 358 9.07 0.36 -9.05
C THR A 358 8.76 1.83 -9.27
N SER A 359 7.50 2.18 -9.53
CA SER A 359 7.12 3.59 -9.72
C SER A 359 7.26 4.41 -8.44
N ASN A 360 6.95 3.83 -7.27
CA ASN A 360 7.23 4.43 -5.96
C ASN A 360 8.73 4.72 -5.78
N PHE A 361 9.59 3.74 -6.07
CA PHE A 361 11.04 3.90 -6.02
C PHE A 361 11.52 5.04 -6.95
N LEU A 362 11.04 5.08 -8.19
CA LEU A 362 11.40 6.13 -9.14
C LEU A 362 10.98 7.52 -8.64
N VAL A 363 9.76 7.67 -8.11
CA VAL A 363 9.30 8.95 -7.53
C VAL A 363 10.17 9.35 -6.35
N GLY A 364 10.44 8.44 -5.41
CA GLY A 364 11.24 8.72 -4.23
C GLY A 364 12.70 9.10 -4.55
N MET A 365 13.27 8.51 -5.61
CA MET A 365 14.66 8.78 -6.01
C MET A 365 14.78 10.03 -6.90
N LEU A 366 13.85 10.23 -7.85
CA LEU A 366 13.95 11.32 -8.83
C LEU A 366 13.42 12.65 -8.31
N PHE A 367 12.43 12.65 -7.40
CA PHE A 367 11.82 13.89 -6.92
C PHE A 367 12.82 14.84 -6.24
N PRO A 368 13.72 14.39 -5.34
CA PRO A 368 14.75 15.27 -4.77
C PRO A 368 15.70 15.86 -5.82
N ILE A 369 16.07 15.07 -6.83
CA ILE A 369 16.99 15.50 -7.90
C ILE A 369 16.35 16.62 -8.72
N LEU A 370 15.05 16.50 -9.00
CA LEU A 370 14.29 17.52 -9.73
C LEU A 370 14.15 18.81 -8.91
N LYS A 371 13.86 18.71 -7.60
CA LYS A 371 13.78 19.86 -6.69
C LYS A 371 15.09 20.65 -6.61
N VAL A 372 16.24 19.97 -6.56
CA VAL A 372 17.56 20.61 -6.46
C VAL A 372 17.95 21.33 -7.77
N ARG A 373 17.52 20.83 -8.93
CA ARG A 373 17.85 21.44 -10.23
C ARG A 373 17.11 22.75 -10.53
N GLU A 374 16.01 23.05 -9.87
CA GLU A 374 15.31 24.34 -9.99
C GLU A 374 15.90 25.44 -9.08
N LEU A 375 16.76 25.08 -8.13
CA LEU A 375 17.43 26.00 -7.20
C LEU A 375 18.84 26.43 -7.67
N LEU A 376 19.31 25.89 -8.80
CA LEU A 376 20.53 26.28 -9.53
C LEU A 376 20.14 26.95 -10.84
#